data_AF-A0A2C1KPV1-F1
#
_entry.id   AF-A0A2C1KPV1-F1
#
_cell.length_a   1.000
_cell.length_b   1.000
_cell.length_c   1.000
_cell.angle_alpha   90.00
_cell.angle_beta   90.00
_cell.angle_gamma   90.00
#
_symmetry.space_group_name_H-M   'P 1'
#
loop_
_entity.id
_entity.type
_entity.pdbx_description
1 polymer ?
#
loop_
_entity_poly.entity_id
_entity_poly.type
_entity_poly.pdbx_seq_one_letter_code
_entity_poly.pdbx_strand_id
1 'polypeptide(L)'
;MLLAAHQDVIRYFSNCIDETKELLNRTKEVMLAKGMFIRSLYIPTPNKVDFVHKQSFMAGWFGERRPLTTFEITNLFTNYQRNCLAKATFIGFSQVAEHKEVIQFMLRGKDLASQHIKRFASILQASDLPASEAWDAMVTYSTSPVFSDKLMMFHISTLLNRGVGFY
;
A
#
# COMPACT_ATOMS: atom_id res chain seq x y z
N MET A 1 -20.23 -0.87 -12.32
CA MET A 1 -21.56 -0.26 -12.46
C MET A 1 -22.22 -0.58 -13.80
N LEU A 2 -21.48 -0.57 -14.92
CA LEU A 2 -22.01 -0.92 -16.25
C LEU A 2 -22.61 -2.34 -16.37
N LEU A 3 -22.27 -3.26 -15.46
CA LEU A 3 -22.77 -4.64 -15.44
C LEU A 3 -24.03 -4.83 -14.58
N ALA A 4 -24.48 -3.81 -13.83
CA ALA A 4 -25.68 -3.89 -13.01
C ALA A 4 -26.83 -3.16 -13.70
N ALA A 5 -27.90 -3.88 -14.04
CA ALA A 5 -29.07 -3.33 -14.73
C ALA A 5 -30.23 -2.95 -13.77
N HIS A 6 -30.26 -3.49 -12.55
CA HIS A 6 -31.34 -3.25 -11.61
C HIS A 6 -31.15 -1.91 -10.87
N GLN A 7 -32.16 -1.05 -10.89
CA GLN A 7 -32.10 0.31 -10.33
C GLN A 7 -31.65 0.32 -8.87
N ASP A 8 -32.15 -0.61 -8.05
CA ASP A 8 -31.80 -0.69 -6.63
C ASP A 8 -30.34 -1.06 -6.39
N VAL A 9 -29.78 -1.92 -7.24
CA VAL A 9 -28.36 -2.32 -7.16
C VAL A 9 -27.47 -1.14 -7.55
N ILE A 10 -27.83 -0.42 -8.62
CA ILE A 10 -27.13 0.81 -9.02
C ILE A 10 -27.18 1.83 -7.88
N ARG A 11 -28.37 2.08 -7.31
CA ARG A 11 -28.56 3.02 -6.21
C ARG A 11 -27.74 2.63 -4.98
N TYR A 12 -27.74 1.36 -4.60
CA TYR A 12 -26.93 0.85 -3.50
C TYR A 12 -25.44 1.15 -3.71
N PHE A 13 -24.89 0.79 -4.88
CA PHE A 13 -23.47 1.06 -5.17
C PHE A 13 -23.15 2.55 -5.24
N SER A 14 -24.06 3.39 -5.77
CA SER A 14 -23.89 4.85 -5.73
C SER A 14 -23.78 5.35 -4.29
N ASN A 15 -24.69 4.92 -3.41
CA ASN A 15 -24.67 5.31 -2.02
C ASN A 15 -23.37 4.86 -1.33
N CYS A 16 -22.92 3.63 -1.54
CA CYS A 16 -21.64 3.17 -1.00
C CYS A 16 -20.45 4.01 -1.47
N ILE A 17 -20.45 4.46 -2.74
CA ILE A 17 -19.42 5.36 -3.27
C ILE A 17 -19.45 6.70 -2.54
N ASP A 18 -20.63 7.27 -2.33
CA ASP A 18 -20.76 8.57 -1.67
C ASP A 18 -20.40 8.51 -0.18
N GLU A 19 -20.84 7.46 0.53
CA GLU A 19 -20.41 7.18 1.90
C GLU A 19 -18.88 6.99 2.00
N THR A 20 -18.28 6.28 1.03
CA THR A 20 -16.83 6.08 0.98
C THR A 20 -16.09 7.41 0.77
N LYS A 21 -16.60 8.29 -0.10
CA LYS A 21 -16.03 9.64 -0.31
C LYS A 21 -16.11 10.46 0.96
N GLU A 22 -17.24 10.44 1.66
CA GLU A 22 -17.41 11.17 2.93
C GLU A 22 -16.41 10.66 3.98
N LEU A 23 -16.33 9.34 4.16
CA LEU A 23 -15.38 8.72 5.08
C LEU A 23 -13.94 9.09 4.75
N LEU A 24 -13.58 9.09 3.46
CA LEU A 24 -12.25 9.48 3.00
C LEU A 24 -11.93 10.94 3.37
N ASN A 25 -12.86 11.87 3.13
CA ASN A 25 -12.68 13.28 3.46
C ASN A 25 -12.49 13.49 4.96
N ARG A 26 -13.35 12.88 5.78
CA ARG A 26 -13.26 12.95 7.25
C ARG A 26 -11.95 12.36 7.77
N THR A 27 -11.53 11.22 7.21
CA THR A 27 -10.25 10.59 7.57
C THR A 27 -9.08 11.52 7.24
N LYS A 28 -9.10 12.14 6.05
CA LYS A 28 -8.07 13.09 5.63
C LYS A 28 -8.01 14.31 6.56
N GLU A 29 -9.15 14.88 6.91
CA GLU A 29 -9.24 16.00 7.85
C GLU A 29 -8.62 15.65 9.21
N VAL A 30 -8.95 14.47 9.76
CA VAL A 30 -8.36 13.99 11.01
C VAL A 30 -6.85 13.78 10.88
N MET A 31 -6.39 13.18 9.79
CA MET A 31 -4.96 12.97 9.55
C MET A 31 -4.21 14.30 9.44
N LEU A 32 -4.79 15.30 8.77
CA LEU A 32 -4.22 16.65 8.67
C LEU A 32 -4.17 17.33 10.04
N ALA A 33 -5.28 17.32 10.78
CA ALA A 33 -5.36 17.93 12.11
C ALA A 33 -4.38 17.30 13.12
N LYS A 34 -4.11 15.99 12.99
CA LYS A 34 -3.13 15.28 13.83
C LYS A 34 -1.69 15.34 13.32
N GLY A 35 -1.42 16.00 12.18
CA GLY A 35 -0.10 16.01 11.56
C GLY A 35 0.38 14.65 11.05
N MET A 36 -0.54 13.70 10.85
CA MET A 36 -0.28 12.34 10.37
C MET A 36 -0.47 12.20 8.85
N PHE A 37 -0.90 13.26 8.17
CA PHE A 37 -1.10 13.24 6.72
C PHE A 37 0.25 13.21 6.00
N ILE A 38 0.59 12.05 5.44
CA ILE A 38 1.78 11.87 4.60
C ILE A 38 1.46 12.38 3.20
N ARG A 39 2.21 13.40 2.77
CA ARG A 39 2.08 13.94 1.42
C ARG A 39 2.66 12.94 0.43
N SER A 40 1.95 12.73 -0.68
CA SER A 40 2.47 11.96 -1.81
C SER A 40 3.80 12.53 -2.32
N LEU A 41 4.61 11.64 -2.92
CA LEU A 41 5.83 12.01 -3.61
C LEU A 41 5.61 13.19 -4.57
N TYR A 42 6.48 14.18 -4.48
CA TYR A 42 6.54 15.26 -5.45
C TYR A 42 7.41 14.82 -6.63
N ILE A 43 6.80 14.70 -7.80
CA ILE A 43 7.52 14.46 -9.05
C ILE A 43 7.49 15.78 -9.83
N PRO A 44 8.64 16.39 -10.16
CA PRO A 44 8.67 17.65 -10.89
C PRO A 44 8.06 17.47 -12.28
N THR A 45 7.25 18.43 -12.71
CA THR A 45 6.70 18.44 -14.07
C THR A 45 7.81 18.81 -15.06
N PRO A 46 8.03 18.04 -16.13
CA PRO A 46 9.04 18.37 -17.12
C PRO A 46 8.67 19.66 -17.86
N ASN A 47 9.66 20.51 -18.12
CA ASN A 47 9.48 21.79 -18.82
C ASN A 47 9.28 21.65 -20.34
N LYS A 48 9.52 20.46 -20.89
CA LYS A 48 9.42 20.16 -22.32
C LYS A 48 8.87 18.75 -22.51
N VAL A 49 8.14 18.55 -23.60
CA VAL A 49 7.71 17.23 -24.04
C VAL A 49 8.91 16.52 -24.67
N ASP A 50 9.20 15.32 -24.19
CA ASP A 50 10.21 14.42 -24.76
C ASP A 50 9.51 13.16 -25.29
N PHE A 51 9.96 12.64 -26.43
CA PHE A 51 9.33 11.51 -27.10
C PHE A 51 10.22 10.26 -27.03
N VAL A 52 9.60 9.09 -27.00
CA VAL A 52 10.35 7.82 -27.02
C VAL A 52 10.95 7.62 -28.41
N HIS A 53 12.27 7.73 -28.51
CA HIS A 53 12.99 7.63 -29.78
C HIS A 53 13.54 6.24 -30.10
N LYS A 54 13.62 5.33 -29.13
CA LYS A 54 14.20 3.98 -29.30
C LYS A 54 13.29 2.91 -28.72
N GLN A 55 13.11 1.79 -29.43
CA GLN A 55 12.38 0.63 -28.90
C GLN A 55 13.02 0.02 -27.65
N SER A 56 14.33 0.22 -27.46
CA SER A 56 15.06 -0.19 -26.25
C SER A 56 14.57 0.52 -24.98
N PHE A 57 13.71 1.54 -25.08
CA PHE A 57 13.05 2.17 -23.94
C PHE A 57 12.31 1.16 -23.04
N MET A 58 11.81 0.06 -23.60
CA MET A 58 11.14 -1.02 -22.87
C MET A 58 12.07 -2.19 -22.52
N ALA A 59 13.31 -2.22 -23.01
CA ALA A 59 14.22 -3.36 -22.89
C ALA A 59 14.95 -3.46 -21.53
N GLY A 60 14.36 -2.89 -20.46
CA GLY A 60 14.99 -2.43 -19.21
C GLY A 60 15.77 -3.42 -18.32
N TRP A 61 16.17 -4.58 -18.84
CA TRP A 61 16.96 -5.60 -18.16
C TRP A 61 18.31 -5.89 -18.83
N PHE A 62 18.53 -5.45 -20.09
CA PHE A 62 19.83 -5.53 -20.76
C PHE A 62 20.33 -4.12 -21.15
N GLY A 63 21.43 -3.66 -20.55
CA GLY A 63 22.06 -2.36 -20.85
C GLY A 63 21.75 -1.24 -19.84
N GLU A 64 22.02 0.01 -20.23
CA GLU A 64 21.78 1.19 -19.40
C GLU A 64 20.29 1.35 -19.06
N ARG A 65 20.00 1.48 -17.76
CA ARG A 65 18.62 1.67 -17.27
C ARG A 65 18.21 3.13 -17.43
N ARG A 66 17.15 3.37 -18.20
CA ARG A 66 16.49 4.67 -18.23
C ARG A 66 15.91 5.05 -16.85
N PRO A 67 15.67 6.35 -16.59
CA PRO A 67 14.87 6.77 -15.45
C PRO A 67 13.49 6.13 -15.45
N LEU A 68 12.92 5.94 -14.26
CA LEU A 68 11.56 5.45 -14.08
C LEU A 68 10.55 6.46 -14.62
N THR A 69 9.50 5.98 -15.27
CA THR A 69 8.34 6.79 -15.65
C THR A 69 7.49 7.11 -14.43
N THR A 70 6.68 8.15 -14.51
CA THR A 70 5.72 8.51 -13.44
C THR A 70 4.79 7.35 -13.07
N PHE A 71 4.36 6.54 -14.05
CA PHE A 71 3.52 5.36 -13.79
C PHE A 71 4.27 4.28 -13.02
N GLU A 72 5.53 3.98 -13.38
CA GLU A 72 6.36 3.03 -12.65
C GLU A 72 6.65 3.52 -11.22
N ILE A 73 6.99 4.81 -11.06
CA ILE A 73 7.18 5.43 -9.75
C ILE A 73 5.91 5.30 -8.90
N THR A 74 4.75 5.64 -9.47
CA THR A 74 3.46 5.57 -8.76
C THR A 74 3.16 4.15 -8.31
N ASN A 75 3.36 3.16 -9.18
CA ASN A 75 3.11 1.76 -8.84
C ASN A 75 4.09 1.26 -7.75
N LEU A 76 5.40 1.56 -7.90
CA LEU A 76 6.42 1.19 -6.93
C LEU A 76 6.16 1.82 -5.57
N PHE A 77 5.86 3.12 -5.52
CA PHE A 77 5.57 3.82 -4.28
C PHE A 77 4.30 3.30 -3.62
N THR A 78 3.22 3.08 -4.39
CA THR A 78 1.98 2.52 -3.84
C THR A 78 2.20 1.12 -3.24
N ASN A 79 3.01 0.28 -3.90
CA ASN A 79 3.37 -1.03 -3.37
C ASN A 79 4.28 -0.94 -2.14
N TYR A 80 5.19 0.03 -2.09
CA TYR A 80 5.99 0.34 -0.91
C TYR A 80 5.09 0.68 0.30
N GLN A 81 4.15 1.62 0.15
CA GLN A 81 3.22 2.03 1.20
C GLN A 81 2.35 0.87 1.68
N ARG A 82 1.83 0.05 0.75
CA ARG A 82 1.04 -1.14 1.08
C ARG A 82 1.82 -2.15 1.92
N ASN A 83 3.10 -2.36 1.64
CA ASN A 83 3.91 -3.26 2.46
C ASN A 83 4.25 -2.65 3.83
N CYS A 84 4.41 -1.33 3.93
CA CYS A 84 4.53 -0.64 5.21
C CYS A 84 3.28 -0.86 6.07
N LEU A 85 2.09 -0.73 5.48
CA LEU A 85 0.81 -1.07 6.13
C LEU A 85 0.78 -2.52 6.58
N ALA A 86 1.08 -3.45 5.67
CA ALA A 86 1.03 -4.88 5.95
C ALA A 86 1.97 -5.22 7.11
N LYS A 87 3.21 -4.70 7.11
CA LYS A 87 4.18 -4.89 8.19
C LYS A 87 3.63 -4.41 9.54
N ALA A 88 3.07 -3.21 9.60
CA ALA A 88 2.47 -2.68 10.83
C ALA A 88 1.31 -3.55 11.32
N THR A 89 0.42 -3.98 10.42
CA THR A 89 -0.69 -4.90 10.74
C THR A 89 -0.19 -6.25 11.24
N PHE A 90 0.83 -6.82 10.62
CA PHE A 90 1.45 -8.07 11.06
C PHE A 90 2.01 -7.95 12.48
N ILE A 91 2.69 -6.85 12.80
CA ILE A 91 3.21 -6.60 14.16
C ILE A 91 2.05 -6.53 15.15
N GLY A 92 1.05 -5.68 14.89
CA GLY A 92 -0.10 -5.51 15.79
C GLY A 92 -0.87 -6.81 16.01
N PHE A 93 -1.16 -7.56 14.94
CA PHE A 93 -1.86 -8.84 15.06
C PHE A 93 -1.03 -9.91 15.78
N SER A 94 0.30 -9.91 15.59
CA SER A 94 1.17 -10.85 16.33
C SER A 94 1.19 -10.60 17.83
N GLN A 95 0.90 -9.37 18.30
CA GLN A 95 0.85 -9.02 19.73
C GLN A 95 -0.42 -9.52 20.43
N VAL A 96 -1.51 -9.71 19.67
CA VAL A 96 -2.85 -10.00 20.23
C VAL A 96 -3.40 -11.37 19.81
N ALA A 97 -2.73 -12.08 18.91
CA ALA A 97 -3.11 -13.42 18.50
C ALA A 97 -2.96 -14.44 19.64
N GLU A 98 -3.88 -15.40 19.70
CA GLU A 98 -3.94 -16.39 20.78
C GLU A 98 -3.22 -17.70 20.39
N HIS A 99 -3.39 -18.16 19.15
CA HIS A 99 -2.81 -19.39 18.66
C HIS A 99 -1.37 -19.17 18.16
N LYS A 100 -0.47 -20.07 18.57
CA LYS A 100 0.96 -19.98 18.24
C LYS A 100 1.21 -20.00 16.73
N GLU A 101 0.43 -20.78 15.99
CA GLU A 101 0.50 -20.88 14.53
C GLU A 101 0.16 -19.54 13.87
N VAL A 102 -0.83 -18.83 14.41
CA VAL A 102 -1.24 -17.50 13.92
C VAL A 102 -0.16 -16.49 14.22
N ILE A 103 0.39 -16.48 15.44
CA ILE A 103 1.52 -15.61 15.81
C ILE A 103 2.71 -15.83 14.84
N GLN A 104 3.11 -17.09 14.63
CA GLN A 104 4.22 -17.43 13.73
C GLN A 104 3.94 -17.01 12.28
N PHE A 105 2.71 -17.18 11.81
CA PHE A 105 2.29 -16.73 10.49
C PHE A 105 2.43 -15.21 10.35
N MET A 106 1.98 -14.44 11.35
CA MET A 106 2.11 -12.98 11.34
C MET A 106 3.57 -12.53 11.36
N LEU A 107 4.42 -13.15 12.19
CA LEU A 107 5.85 -12.83 12.26
C LEU A 107 6.56 -13.09 10.94
N ARG A 108 6.27 -14.22 10.27
CA ARG A 108 6.77 -14.50 8.93
C ARG A 108 6.29 -13.45 7.92
N GLY A 109 5.02 -13.05 7.99
CA GLY A 109 4.45 -12.00 7.16
C GLY A 109 5.17 -10.65 7.32
N LYS A 110 5.47 -10.26 8.56
CA LYS A 110 6.26 -9.06 8.89
C LYS A 110 7.64 -9.09 8.22
N ASP A 111 8.33 -10.23 8.28
CA ASP A 111 9.67 -10.37 7.68
C ASP A 111 9.61 -10.29 6.15
N LEU A 112 8.61 -10.91 5.53
CA LEU A 112 8.40 -10.82 4.07
C LEU A 112 8.09 -9.38 3.64
N ALA A 113 7.16 -8.71 4.32
CA ALA A 113 6.84 -7.30 4.06
C ALA A 113 8.10 -6.42 4.19
N SER A 114 8.94 -6.67 5.20
CA SER A 114 10.21 -5.95 5.39
C SER A 114 11.19 -6.14 4.22
N GLN A 115 11.23 -7.32 3.60
CA GLN A 115 12.06 -7.56 2.41
C GLN A 115 11.54 -6.77 1.20
N HIS A 116 10.22 -6.76 0.98
CA HIS A 116 9.61 -5.97 -0.11
C HIS A 116 9.83 -4.47 0.08
N ILE A 117 9.63 -3.95 1.30
CA ILE A 117 9.91 -2.55 1.65
C ILE A 117 11.36 -2.18 1.28
N LYS A 118 12.34 -3.00 1.68
CA LYS A 118 13.75 -2.75 1.36
C LYS A 118 14.03 -2.71 -0.14
N ARG A 119 13.45 -3.64 -0.91
CA ARG A 119 13.63 -3.69 -2.38
C ARG A 119 12.99 -2.48 -3.07
N PHE A 120 11.79 -2.10 -2.68
CA PHE A 120 11.14 -0.93 -3.28
C PHE A 120 11.84 0.37 -2.88
N ALA A 121 12.25 0.49 -1.63
CA ALA A 121 13.01 1.64 -1.16
C ALA A 121 14.31 1.82 -1.94
N SER A 122 15.07 0.73 -2.19
CA SER A 122 16.32 0.83 -2.93
C SER A 122 16.11 1.30 -4.38
N ILE A 123 15.01 0.90 -5.02
CA ILE A 123 14.68 1.33 -6.39
C ILE A 123 14.27 2.80 -6.41
N LEU A 124 13.44 3.24 -5.47
CA LEU A 124 13.00 4.64 -5.34
C LEU A 124 14.19 5.56 -5.03
N GLN A 125 15.04 5.17 -4.09
CA GLN A 125 16.23 5.93 -3.70
C GLN A 125 17.25 6.04 -4.84
N ALA A 126 17.40 5.00 -5.67
CA ALA A 126 18.24 5.07 -6.87
C ALA A 126 17.73 6.07 -7.92
N SER A 127 16.49 6.55 -7.78
CA SER A 127 15.89 7.61 -8.61
C SER A 127 15.72 8.92 -7.83
N ASP A 128 16.47 9.10 -6.72
CA ASP A 128 16.41 10.26 -5.83
C ASP A 128 15.02 10.53 -5.22
N LEU A 129 14.20 9.49 -5.09
CA LEU A 129 12.86 9.58 -4.48
C LEU A 129 12.91 9.11 -3.02
N PRO A 130 12.29 9.86 -2.08
CA PRO A 130 12.25 9.45 -0.68
C PRO A 130 11.41 8.19 -0.49
N ALA A 131 11.89 7.29 0.37
CA ALA A 131 11.22 6.05 0.74
C ALA A 131 11.39 5.83 2.25
N SER A 132 10.76 6.70 3.04
CA SER A 132 10.81 6.68 4.50
C SER A 132 9.39 6.74 5.08
N GLU A 133 8.75 5.58 5.20
CA GLU A 133 7.54 5.42 6.00
C GLU A 133 7.80 4.43 7.14
N ALA A 134 7.56 4.87 8.37
CA ALA A 134 7.76 4.08 9.59
C ALA A 134 6.41 3.82 10.28
N TRP A 135 5.42 3.29 9.56
CA TRP A 135 4.09 3.01 10.13
C TRP A 135 4.14 1.96 11.24
N ASP A 136 5.14 1.08 11.20
CA ASP A 136 5.42 0.12 12.26
C ASP A 136 5.86 0.78 13.58
N ALA A 137 6.47 1.98 13.53
CA ALA A 137 6.79 2.73 14.75
C ALA A 137 5.55 3.24 15.50
N MET A 138 4.39 3.29 14.83
CA MET A 138 3.11 3.69 15.42
C MET A 138 2.34 2.52 16.06
N VAL A 139 2.84 1.29 15.92
CA VAL A 139 2.21 0.13 16.55
C VAL A 139 2.45 0.20 18.07
N THR A 140 1.36 0.25 18.82
CA THR A 140 1.41 0.33 20.30
C THR A 140 1.91 -0.97 20.94
N TYR A 141 2.18 -0.95 22.24
CA TYR A 141 2.52 -2.14 23.02
C TYR A 141 1.30 -2.90 23.59
N SER A 142 0.09 -2.59 23.12
CA SER A 142 -1.12 -3.26 23.61
C SER A 142 -1.14 -4.73 23.24
N THR A 143 -1.31 -5.60 24.23
CA THR A 143 -1.48 -7.05 24.06
C THR A 143 -2.90 -7.51 24.40
N SER A 144 -3.82 -6.58 24.65
CA SER A 144 -5.21 -6.91 24.92
C SER A 144 -5.86 -7.49 23.65
N PRO A 145 -6.45 -8.70 23.71
CA PRO A 145 -7.12 -9.28 22.55
C PRO A 145 -8.28 -8.38 22.09
N VAL A 146 -8.19 -7.86 20.86
CA VAL A 146 -9.23 -7.03 20.24
C VAL A 146 -10.05 -7.81 19.21
N PHE A 147 -9.39 -8.69 18.46
CA PHE A 147 -9.99 -9.48 17.38
C PHE A 147 -9.65 -10.95 17.57
N SER A 148 -10.55 -11.83 17.13
CA SER A 148 -10.27 -13.26 17.08
C SER A 148 -9.23 -13.58 16.01
N ASP A 149 -8.47 -14.65 16.23
CA ASP A 149 -7.52 -15.16 15.25
C ASP A 149 -8.15 -15.40 13.87
N LYS A 150 -9.40 -15.89 13.84
CA LYS A 150 -10.15 -16.08 12.59
C LYS A 150 -10.36 -14.76 11.83
N LEU A 151 -10.73 -13.69 12.53
CA LEU A 151 -10.96 -12.38 11.90
C LEU A 151 -9.64 -11.76 11.43
N MET A 152 -8.58 -11.87 12.24
CA MET A 152 -7.24 -11.42 11.86
C MET A 152 -6.73 -12.15 10.62
N MET A 153 -6.85 -13.47 10.57
CA MET A 153 -6.46 -14.30 9.43
C MET A 153 -7.29 -13.96 8.17
N PHE A 154 -8.58 -13.67 8.32
CA PHE A 154 -9.42 -13.23 7.20
C PHE A 154 -8.94 -11.90 6.60
N HIS A 155 -8.64 -10.90 7.44
CA HIS A 155 -8.13 -9.61 7.00
C HIS A 155 -6.78 -9.76 6.30
N ILE A 156 -5.85 -10.50 6.88
CA ILE A 156 -4.53 -10.73 6.27
C ILE A 156 -4.67 -11.49 4.94
N SER A 157 -5.48 -12.55 4.88
CA SER A 157 -5.67 -13.31 3.64
C SER A 157 -6.24 -12.44 2.52
N THR A 158 -7.15 -11.52 2.87
CA THR A 158 -7.70 -10.54 1.92
C THR A 158 -6.63 -9.55 1.45
N LEU A 159 -5.79 -9.05 2.36
CA LEU A 159 -4.65 -8.17 2.02
C LEU A 159 -3.65 -8.88 1.09
N LEU A 160 -3.30 -10.14 1.40
CA LEU A 160 -2.38 -10.95 0.60
C LEU A 160 -2.93 -11.25 -0.79
N ASN A 161 -4.20 -11.65 -0.90
CA ASN A 161 -4.85 -11.92 -2.18
C ASN A 161 -4.87 -10.67 -3.07
N ARG A 162 -5.21 -9.50 -2.50
CA ARG A 162 -5.08 -8.22 -3.22
C ARG A 162 -3.64 -7.94 -3.64
N GLY A 163 -2.67 -8.26 -2.79
CA GLY A 163 -1.25 -8.14 -3.06
C GLY A 163 -0.81 -8.85 -4.34
N VAL A 164 -1.29 -10.07 -4.58
CA VAL A 164 -0.93 -10.87 -5.77
C VAL A 164 -1.26 -10.15 -7.07
N GLY A 165 -2.36 -9.38 -7.14
CA GLY A 165 -2.74 -8.65 -8.34
C GLY A 165 -1.86 -7.43 -8.67
N PHE A 166 -0.89 -7.10 -7.82
CA PHE A 166 -0.01 -5.93 -7.99
C PHE A 166 1.44 -6.28 -8.35
N TYR A 167 1.76 -7.58 -8.40
CA TYR A 167 3.05 -8.13 -8.82
C TYR A 167 2.88 -8.89 -10.12
#